data_AF-A0A1I4XEB3-F1
#
_entry.id   AF-A0A1I4XEB3-F1
#
_cell.length_a   1.000
_cell.length_b   1.000
_cell.length_c   1.000
_cell.angle_alpha   90.00
_cell.angle_beta   90.00
_cell.angle_gamma   90.00
#
_symmetry.space_group_name_H-M   'P 1'
#
loop_
_entity.id
_entity.type
_entity.pdbx_description
1 polymer ?
#
loop_
_entity_poly.entity_id
_entity_poly.type
_entity_poly.pdbx_seq_one_letter_code
_entity_poly.pdbx_strand_id
1 'polypeptide(L)'
;MIRYPIDVATRVSANLSALFESQVNDPDAEQPVTLASVRAFIAGLLPASLSEAERLHHVDIDDSLLDELDALIEEFGGDSLAIEFAQSNASEPLSRVIDAVVNDENRENPPTLETIKEAIASGLPARLVGDGVLEDDEDDGLLAEIEALIRRHGADSLAEEFIRYE
;
A
#
# COMPACT_ATOMS: atom_id res chain seq x y z
N MET A 1 23.06 -17.73 -1.65
CA MET A 1 22.13 -17.27 -2.70
C MET A 1 21.32 -16.16 -2.06
N ILE A 2 21.69 -14.91 -2.30
CA ILE A 2 20.98 -13.75 -1.75
C ILE A 2 19.70 -13.68 -2.60
N ARG A 3 18.54 -13.98 -2.00
CA ARG A 3 17.26 -13.63 -2.60
C ARG A 3 17.24 -12.11 -2.54
N TYR A 4 17.53 -11.44 -3.65
CA TYR A 4 17.11 -10.06 -3.80
C TYR A 4 15.58 -10.14 -3.87
N PRO A 5 14.84 -9.73 -2.83
CA PRO A 5 13.44 -9.47 -3.00
C PRO A 5 13.42 -8.23 -3.90
N ILE A 6 13.38 -8.45 -5.22
CA ILE A 6 13.14 -7.35 -6.15
C ILE A 6 11.73 -6.93 -5.84
N ASP A 7 11.58 -6.00 -4.90
CA ASP A 7 10.69 -4.85 -4.92
C ASP A 7 9.52 -4.95 -5.90
N VAL A 8 8.75 -6.04 -5.77
CA VAL A 8 7.58 -6.34 -6.61
C VAL A 8 6.58 -5.20 -6.44
N ALA A 9 6.52 -4.67 -5.22
CA ALA A 9 5.85 -3.44 -4.85
C ALA A 9 6.20 -2.28 -5.80
N THR A 10 7.47 -1.88 -5.94
CA THR A 10 7.88 -0.72 -6.76
C THR A 10 7.56 -0.82 -8.25
N ARG A 11 7.24 -2.03 -8.75
CA ARG A 11 6.90 -2.29 -10.15
C ARG A 11 5.42 -2.14 -10.46
N VAL A 12 4.61 -1.96 -9.42
CA VAL A 12 3.17 -1.77 -9.51
C VAL A 12 2.86 -0.30 -9.25
N SER A 13 2.07 0.31 -10.10
CA SER A 13 1.59 1.68 -9.94
C SER A 13 0.77 1.80 -8.66
N ALA A 14 0.77 2.99 -8.06
CA ALA A 14 0.01 3.24 -6.83
C ALA A 14 -1.48 2.88 -6.99
N ASN A 15 -2.05 3.07 -8.19
CA ASN A 15 -3.42 2.72 -8.50
C ASN A 15 -3.65 1.20 -8.53
N LEU A 16 -2.79 0.44 -9.21
CA LEU A 16 -2.93 -1.02 -9.28
C LEU A 16 -2.66 -1.68 -7.92
N SER A 17 -1.74 -1.11 -7.15
CA SER A 17 -1.46 -1.51 -5.76
C SER A 17 -2.67 -1.31 -4.84
N ALA A 18 -3.30 -0.13 -4.88
CA ALA A 18 -4.50 0.15 -4.10
C ALA A 18 -5.67 -0.76 -4.51
N LEU A 19 -5.76 -1.13 -5.79
CA LEU A 19 -6.75 -2.08 -6.27
C LEU A 19 -6.52 -3.49 -5.72
N PHE A 20 -5.26 -3.97 -5.73
CA PHE A 20 -4.91 -5.25 -5.11
C PHE A 20 -5.26 -5.25 -3.62
N GLU A 21 -4.95 -4.18 -2.92
CA GLU A 21 -5.29 -4.04 -1.50
C GLU A 21 -6.80 -4.07 -1.25
N SER A 22 -7.57 -3.32 -2.05
CA SER A 22 -9.03 -3.29 -1.97
C SER A 22 -9.62 -4.69 -2.15
N GLN A 23 -9.18 -5.43 -3.17
CA GLN A 23 -9.65 -6.80 -3.43
C GLN A 23 -9.21 -7.81 -2.36
N VAL A 24 -8.00 -7.67 -1.80
CA VAL A 24 -7.50 -8.56 -0.74
C VAL A 24 -8.22 -8.33 0.60
N ASN A 25 -8.58 -7.08 0.91
CA ASN A 25 -9.28 -6.74 2.14
C ASN A 25 -10.81 -6.90 2.03
N ASP A 26 -11.34 -7.17 0.84
CA ASP A 26 -12.77 -7.37 0.63
C ASP A 26 -13.21 -8.75 1.21
N PRO A 27 -14.08 -8.77 2.23
CA PRO A 27 -14.55 -10.02 2.84
C PRO A 27 -15.44 -10.84 1.90
N ASP A 28 -16.00 -10.22 0.85
CA ASP A 28 -16.86 -10.87 -0.14
C ASP A 28 -16.07 -11.35 -1.38
N ALA A 29 -14.76 -11.08 -1.46
CA ALA A 29 -13.93 -11.52 -2.56
C ALA A 29 -13.66 -13.04 -2.55
N GLU A 30 -13.63 -13.65 -3.74
CA GLU A 30 -13.26 -15.06 -3.91
C GLU A 30 -11.77 -15.25 -3.57
N GLN A 31 -11.51 -15.90 -2.43
CA GLN A 31 -10.15 -16.20 -1.99
C GLN A 31 -9.66 -17.56 -2.53
N PRO A 32 -8.38 -17.68 -2.93
CA PRO A 32 -7.34 -16.65 -2.88
C PRO A 32 -7.48 -15.61 -4.01
N VAL A 33 -7.26 -14.34 -3.69
CA VAL A 33 -7.21 -13.27 -4.69
C VAL A 33 -5.89 -13.38 -5.46
N THR A 34 -5.96 -13.63 -6.76
CA THR A 34 -4.82 -13.78 -7.67
C THR A 34 -4.76 -12.66 -8.69
N LEU A 35 -3.63 -12.51 -9.39
CA LEU A 35 -3.52 -11.55 -10.50
C LEU A 35 -4.60 -11.80 -11.57
N ALA A 36 -4.89 -13.07 -11.89
CA ALA A 36 -5.94 -13.42 -12.83
C ALA A 36 -7.35 -13.05 -12.35
N SER A 37 -7.64 -13.16 -11.04
CA SER A 37 -8.95 -12.78 -10.50
C SER A 37 -9.15 -11.26 -10.52
N VAL A 38 -8.10 -10.49 -10.20
CA VAL A 38 -8.13 -9.03 -10.26
C VAL A 38 -8.29 -8.55 -11.70
N ARG A 39 -7.65 -9.22 -12.66
CA ARG A 39 -7.81 -8.94 -14.10
C ARG A 39 -9.25 -9.17 -14.55
N ALA A 40 -9.85 -10.29 -14.14
CA ALA A 40 -11.23 -10.61 -14.45
C ALA A 40 -12.20 -9.59 -13.82
N PHE A 41 -11.88 -9.08 -12.63
CA PHE A 41 -12.63 -8.03 -11.97
C PHE A 41 -12.59 -6.71 -12.75
N ILE A 42 -11.40 -6.20 -13.13
CA ILE A 42 -11.27 -4.97 -13.94
C ILE A 42 -12.00 -5.13 -15.28
N ALA A 43 -11.79 -6.24 -15.97
CA ALA A 43 -12.47 -6.53 -17.24
C ALA A 43 -14.00 -6.65 -17.08
N GLY A 44 -14.49 -7.07 -15.92
CA GLY A 44 -15.91 -7.19 -15.59
C GLY A 44 -16.58 -5.90 -15.12
N LEU A 45 -15.81 -4.90 -14.67
CA LEU A 45 -16.31 -3.61 -14.19
C LEU A 45 -16.72 -2.65 -15.31
N LEU A 46 -16.24 -2.84 -16.54
CA LEU A 46 -16.59 -2.01 -17.69
C LEU A 46 -18.10 -2.07 -17.99
N PRO A 47 -18.88 -1.02 -17.67
CA PRO A 47 -20.30 -0.99 -18.00
C PRO A 47 -20.43 -0.81 -19.51
N ALA A 48 -21.25 -1.63 -20.16
CA ALA A 48 -21.60 -1.45 -21.58
C ALA A 48 -22.29 -0.08 -21.86
N SER A 49 -22.65 0.69 -20.83
CA SER A 49 -23.51 1.87 -20.87
C SER A 49 -22.83 3.23 -20.62
N LEU A 50 -21.49 3.33 -20.54
CA LEU A 50 -20.82 4.62 -20.34
C LEU A 50 -20.99 5.57 -21.56
N SER A 51 -21.14 6.88 -21.29
CA SER A 51 -21.17 7.90 -22.34
C SER A 51 -19.80 8.02 -23.03
N GLU A 52 -19.74 8.48 -24.27
CA GLU A 52 -18.51 8.51 -25.09
C GLU A 52 -17.35 9.30 -24.46
N ALA A 53 -17.65 10.33 -23.66
CA ALA A 53 -16.65 11.14 -22.97
C ALA A 53 -16.16 10.49 -21.65
N GLU A 54 -17.06 9.85 -20.91
CA GLU A 54 -16.70 9.08 -19.70
C GLU A 54 -15.97 7.78 -20.07
N ARG A 55 -16.30 7.20 -21.23
CA ARG A 55 -15.55 6.07 -21.82
C ARG A 55 -14.10 6.44 -22.07
N LEU A 56 -13.81 7.58 -22.71
CA LEU A 56 -12.44 7.91 -23.08
C LEU A 56 -11.52 8.03 -21.84
N HIS A 57 -11.99 8.73 -20.80
CA HIS A 57 -11.22 8.92 -19.57
C HIS A 57 -11.11 7.67 -18.68
N HIS A 58 -12.16 6.83 -18.63
CA HIS A 58 -12.15 5.61 -17.82
C HIS A 58 -11.38 4.48 -18.53
N VAL A 59 -11.57 4.33 -19.86
CA VAL A 59 -10.85 3.36 -20.69
C VAL A 59 -9.35 3.63 -20.71
N ASP A 60 -8.89 4.88 -20.79
CA ASP A 60 -7.44 5.17 -20.75
C ASP A 60 -6.79 4.75 -19.40
N ILE A 61 -7.55 4.82 -18.30
CA ILE A 61 -7.09 4.38 -16.97
C ILE A 61 -7.17 2.86 -16.86
N ASP A 62 -8.26 2.24 -17.33
CA ASP A 62 -8.49 0.80 -17.25
C ASP A 62 -7.56 0.02 -18.21
N ASP A 63 -7.30 0.51 -19.43
CA ASP A 63 -6.37 -0.10 -20.38
C ASP A 63 -4.93 -0.03 -19.85
N SER A 64 -4.54 1.09 -19.24
CA SER A 64 -3.23 1.22 -18.59
C SER A 64 -3.07 0.25 -17.41
N LEU A 65 -4.12 0.04 -16.61
CA LEU A 65 -4.11 -0.91 -15.50
C LEU A 65 -4.14 -2.37 -15.98
N LEU A 66 -4.88 -2.67 -17.04
CA LEU A 66 -4.93 -4.00 -17.65
C LEU A 66 -3.63 -4.36 -18.33
N ASP A 67 -3.00 -3.42 -19.06
CA ASP A 67 -1.68 -3.62 -19.68
C ASP A 67 -0.59 -3.85 -18.62
N GLU A 68 -0.64 -3.07 -17.53
CA GLU A 68 0.26 -3.25 -16.39
C GLU A 68 0.04 -4.60 -15.71
N LEU A 69 -1.21 -4.99 -15.48
CA LEU A 69 -1.56 -6.27 -14.89
C LEU A 69 -1.21 -7.44 -15.81
N ASP A 70 -1.37 -7.29 -17.12
CA ASP A 70 -0.97 -8.29 -18.11
C ASP A 70 0.55 -8.47 -18.11
N ALA A 71 1.33 -7.39 -17.98
CA ALA A 71 2.78 -7.48 -17.81
C ALA A 71 3.17 -8.24 -16.52
N LEU A 72 2.47 -8.01 -15.40
CA LEU A 72 2.70 -8.75 -14.15
C LEU A 72 2.32 -10.23 -14.28
N ILE A 73 1.23 -10.54 -14.99
CA ILE A 73 0.80 -11.92 -15.25
C ILE A 73 1.77 -12.65 -16.17
N GLU A 74 2.33 -11.97 -17.17
CA GLU A 74 3.37 -12.53 -18.05
C GLU A 74 4.68 -12.80 -17.30
N GLU A 75 5.09 -11.92 -16.37
CA GLU A 75 6.33 -12.05 -15.62
C GLU A 75 6.23 -13.04 -14.43
N PHE A 76 5.13 -12.99 -13.67
CA PHE A 76 4.96 -13.72 -12.42
C PHE A 76 3.91 -14.85 -12.49
N GLY A 77 3.09 -14.89 -13.53
CA GLY A 77 2.03 -15.89 -13.69
C GLY A 77 0.71 -15.48 -13.04
N GLY A 78 -0.41 -15.82 -13.69
CA GLY A 78 -1.76 -15.44 -13.25
C GLY A 78 -2.24 -16.08 -11.95
N ASP A 79 -1.59 -17.17 -11.52
CA ASP A 79 -1.86 -17.84 -10.24
C ASP A 79 -1.16 -17.18 -9.04
N SER A 80 -0.31 -16.17 -9.29
CA SER A 80 0.36 -15.41 -8.23
C SER A 80 -0.63 -14.62 -7.38
N LEU A 81 -0.37 -14.53 -6.09
CA LEU A 81 -1.28 -13.93 -5.12
C LEU A 81 -1.22 -12.41 -5.22
N ALA A 82 -2.37 -11.76 -5.39
CA ALA A 82 -2.46 -10.29 -5.48
C ALA A 82 -1.88 -9.57 -4.25
N ILE A 83 -1.93 -10.22 -3.09
CA ILE A 83 -1.37 -9.69 -1.83
C ILE A 83 0.15 -9.46 -1.91
N GLU A 84 0.87 -10.17 -2.80
CA GLU A 84 2.32 -9.98 -2.99
C GLU A 84 2.63 -8.72 -3.82
N PHE A 85 1.62 -8.13 -4.47
CA PHE A 85 1.72 -6.95 -5.35
C PHE A 85 1.03 -5.71 -4.78
N ALA A 86 0.22 -5.88 -3.73
CA ALA A 86 -0.30 -4.77 -2.94
C ALA A 86 0.84 -4.12 -2.15
N GLN A 87 1.40 -3.01 -2.65
CA GLN A 87 2.24 -2.13 -1.84
C GLN A 87 1.42 -1.71 -0.63
N SER A 88 1.78 -2.22 0.54
CA SER A 88 1.18 -1.79 1.80
C SER A 88 1.99 -0.62 2.33
N ASN A 89 2.11 0.45 1.54
CA ASN A 89 2.74 1.66 2.06
C ASN A 89 1.88 2.20 3.19
N ALA A 90 2.54 2.86 4.13
CA ALA A 90 1.85 3.69 5.09
C ALA A 90 1.03 4.76 4.35
N SER A 91 -0.12 5.11 4.92
CA SER A 91 -0.86 6.32 4.60
C SER A 91 0.06 7.54 4.66
N GLU A 92 -0.33 8.64 4.04
CA GLU A 92 0.46 9.87 4.10
C GLU A 92 0.76 10.32 5.55
N PRO A 93 -0.22 10.38 6.49
CA PRO A 93 0.07 10.76 7.86
C PRO A 93 0.95 9.74 8.58
N LEU A 94 0.76 8.43 8.34
CA LEU A 94 1.66 7.41 8.91
C LEU A 94 3.06 7.48 8.31
N SER A 95 3.20 7.83 7.03
CA SER A 95 4.48 8.07 6.36
C SER A 95 5.23 9.25 6.99
N ARG A 96 4.54 10.35 7.31
CA ARG A 96 5.13 11.50 8.05
C ARG A 96 5.59 11.10 9.45
N VAL A 97 4.83 10.24 10.14
CA VAL A 97 5.21 9.72 11.46
C VAL A 97 6.45 8.84 11.36
N ILE A 98 6.48 7.92 10.39
CA ILE A 98 7.64 7.06 10.14
C ILE A 98 8.86 7.93 9.82
N ASP A 99 8.73 8.88 8.90
CA ASP A 99 9.80 9.79 8.49
C ASP A 99 10.34 10.63 9.66
N ALA A 100 9.47 11.10 10.56
CA ALA A 100 9.87 11.81 11.77
C ALA A 100 10.71 10.95 12.73
N VAL A 101 10.46 9.63 12.78
CA VAL A 101 11.26 8.70 13.60
C VAL A 101 12.53 8.27 12.88
N VAL A 102 12.48 8.09 11.56
CA VAL A 102 13.63 7.74 10.71
C VAL A 102 14.67 8.85 10.71
N ASN A 103 14.23 10.12 10.61
CA ASN A 103 15.11 11.29 10.62
C ASN A 103 15.50 11.77 12.03
N ASP A 104 15.20 11.02 13.09
CA ASP A 104 15.64 11.36 14.45
C ASP A 104 17.15 11.10 14.60
N GLU A 105 17.93 12.19 14.60
CA GLU A 105 19.40 12.18 14.71
C GLU A 105 19.93 11.49 15.98
N ASN A 106 19.07 11.24 16.98
CA ASN A 106 19.47 10.56 18.22
C ASN A 106 19.40 9.02 18.11
N ARG A 107 18.91 8.46 17.00
CA ARG A 107 18.83 6.99 16.83
C ARG A 107 20.11 6.41 16.23
N GLU A 108 20.54 5.30 16.81
CA GLU A 108 21.72 4.54 16.34
C GLU A 108 21.39 3.52 15.24
N ASN A 109 20.12 3.10 15.10
CA ASN A 109 19.66 2.09 14.15
C ASN A 109 18.37 2.53 13.43
N PRO A 110 18.13 2.08 12.19
CA PRO A 110 16.89 2.34 11.47
C PRO A 110 15.69 1.75 12.24
N PRO A 111 14.57 2.49 12.36
CA PRO A 111 13.43 2.05 13.15
C PRO A 111 12.68 0.90 12.46
N THR A 112 12.18 -0.04 13.26
CA THR A 112 11.29 -1.12 12.80
C THR A 112 9.81 -0.73 12.95
N LEU A 113 8.89 -1.48 12.35
CA LEU A 113 7.45 -1.25 12.53
C LEU A 113 7.02 -1.28 14.01
N GLU A 114 7.58 -2.18 14.83
CA GLU A 114 7.31 -2.17 16.29
C GLU A 114 7.80 -0.89 16.95
N THR A 115 8.95 -0.37 16.51
CA THR A 115 9.49 0.90 17.01
C THR A 115 8.54 2.06 16.73
N ILE A 116 7.95 2.10 15.53
CA ILE A 116 6.98 3.13 15.15
C ILE A 116 5.70 2.98 15.98
N LYS A 117 5.21 1.76 16.18
CA LYS A 117 4.06 1.50 17.04
C LYS A 117 4.30 1.96 18.49
N GLU A 118 5.47 1.68 19.05
CA GLU A 118 5.85 2.17 20.39
C GLU A 118 5.90 3.70 20.43
N ALA A 119 6.46 4.33 19.38
CA ALA A 119 6.49 5.79 19.27
C ALA A 119 5.07 6.38 19.20
N ILE A 120 4.18 5.79 18.40
CA ILE A 120 2.76 6.14 18.33
C ILE A 120 2.10 6.02 19.71
N ALA A 121 2.26 4.88 20.37
CA ALA A 121 1.70 4.64 21.71
C ALA A 121 2.30 5.56 22.78
N SER A 122 3.53 6.06 22.59
CA SER A 122 4.18 7.02 23.49
C SER A 122 3.71 8.47 23.31
N GLY A 123 2.82 8.74 22.35
CA GLY A 123 2.26 10.07 22.09
C GLY A 123 3.02 10.88 21.04
N LEU A 124 3.82 10.25 20.18
CA LEU A 124 4.46 10.94 19.05
C LEU A 124 3.45 11.67 18.13
N PRO A 125 2.29 11.10 17.76
CA PRO A 125 1.31 11.78 16.90
C PRO A 125 0.83 13.09 17.50
N ALA A 126 0.48 13.10 18.79
CA ALA A 126 0.08 14.32 19.50
C ALA A 126 1.17 15.40 19.50
N ARG A 127 2.45 15.00 19.53
CA ARG A 127 3.57 15.95 19.38
C ARG A 127 3.64 16.50 17.96
N LEU A 128 3.50 15.65 16.94
CA LEU A 128 3.53 16.05 15.54
C LEU A 128 2.35 16.96 15.17
N VAL A 129 1.18 16.76 15.75
CA VAL A 129 0.04 17.67 15.68
C VAL A 129 0.41 19.03 16.29
N GLY A 130 1.01 19.03 17.49
CA GLY A 130 1.48 20.25 18.15
C GLY A 130 2.57 21.01 17.37
N ASP A 131 3.40 20.29 16.61
CA ASP A 131 4.46 20.83 15.75
C ASP A 131 3.93 21.28 14.37
N GLY A 132 2.65 21.02 14.07
CA GLY A 132 2.00 21.36 12.78
C GLY A 132 2.40 20.46 11.61
N VAL A 133 2.92 19.27 11.89
CA VAL A 133 3.28 18.24 10.89
C VAL A 133 2.09 17.36 10.54
N LEU A 134 1.19 17.15 11.51
CA LEU A 134 -0.09 16.45 11.34
C LEU A 134 -1.25 17.39 11.69
N GLU A 135 -2.42 17.11 11.12
CA GLU A 135 -3.69 17.71 11.49
C GLU A 135 -4.31 16.98 12.71
N ASP A 136 -5.20 17.65 13.45
CA ASP A 136 -5.82 17.16 14.70
C ASP A 136 -6.66 15.87 14.50
N ASP A 137 -7.03 15.53 13.27
CA ASP A 137 -7.79 14.33 12.90
C ASP A 137 -6.94 13.28 12.17
N GLU A 138 -5.70 13.61 11.80
CA GLU A 138 -4.77 12.67 11.14
C GLU A 138 -4.11 11.69 12.12
N ASP A 139 -4.16 11.95 13.43
CA ASP A 139 -3.65 11.01 14.44
C ASP A 139 -4.63 9.86 14.72
N ASP A 140 -5.91 10.04 14.39
CA ASP A 140 -6.96 9.04 14.51
C ASP A 140 -6.71 7.88 13.54
N GLY A 141 -6.45 6.69 14.09
CA GLY A 141 -6.33 5.45 13.33
C GLY A 141 -4.90 5.03 12.96
N LEU A 142 -3.89 5.88 13.19
CA LEU A 142 -2.48 5.54 12.93
C LEU A 142 -2.03 4.27 13.67
N LEU A 143 -2.50 4.09 14.91
CA LEU A 143 -2.19 2.89 15.70
C LEU A 143 -2.81 1.62 15.09
N ALA A 144 -4.04 1.71 14.58
CA ALA A 144 -4.69 0.57 13.95
C ALA A 144 -4.03 0.21 12.61
N GLU A 145 -3.56 1.23 11.89
CA GLU A 145 -2.85 1.09 10.62
C GLU A 145 -1.48 0.43 10.82
N ILE A 146 -0.64 0.92 11.74
CA ILE A 146 0.67 0.30 12.02
C ILE A 146 0.52 -1.14 12.54
N GLU A 147 -0.53 -1.44 13.31
CA GLU A 147 -0.84 -2.81 13.72
C GLU A 147 -1.26 -3.71 12.54
N ALA A 148 -1.91 -3.16 11.51
CA ALA A 148 -2.18 -3.89 10.28
C ALA A 148 -0.89 -4.17 9.50
N LEU A 149 0.01 -3.19 9.39
CA LEU A 149 1.33 -3.36 8.77
C LEU A 149 2.18 -4.39 9.51
N ILE A 150 2.26 -4.34 10.84
CA ILE A 150 2.99 -5.32 11.66
C ILE A 150 2.42 -6.73 11.50
N ARG A 151 1.09 -6.88 11.47
CA ARG A 151 0.46 -8.20 11.26
C ARG A 151 0.81 -8.78 9.89
N ARG A 152 0.97 -7.94 8.87
CA ARG A 152 1.23 -8.34 7.49
C ARG A 152 2.71 -8.59 7.21
N HIS A 153 3.59 -7.70 7.69
CA HIS A 153 5.02 -7.67 7.36
C HIS A 153 5.93 -8.11 8.50
N GLY A 154 5.41 -8.23 9.71
CA GLY A 154 6.18 -8.55 10.91
C GLY A 154 6.71 -7.31 11.63
N ALA A 155 6.84 -7.44 12.95
CA ALA A 155 7.25 -6.38 13.86
C ALA A 155 8.69 -5.88 13.61
N ASP A 156 9.55 -6.75 13.08
CA ASP A 156 10.98 -6.52 12.86
C ASP A 156 11.29 -5.87 11.48
N SER A 157 10.28 -5.66 10.64
CA SER A 157 10.46 -5.06 9.31
C SER A 157 10.83 -3.58 9.44
N LEU A 158 11.71 -3.10 8.54
CA LEU A 158 12.20 -1.73 8.56
C LEU A 158 11.10 -0.76 8.15
N ALA A 159 10.85 0.26 8.98
CA ALA A 159 9.74 1.18 8.75
C ALA A 159 9.95 2.07 7.52
N GLU A 160 11.20 2.40 7.19
CA GLU A 160 11.54 3.24 6.04
C GLU A 160 11.07 2.68 4.70
N GLU A 161 10.95 1.35 4.57
CA GLU A 161 10.48 0.69 3.34
C GLU A 161 8.99 0.90 3.07
N PHE A 162 8.23 1.40 4.05
CA PHE A 162 6.79 1.65 3.94
C PHE A 162 6.46 3.13 3.75
N ILE A 163 7.46 4.02 3.70
CA ILE A 163 7.25 5.45 3.46
C ILE A 163 6.79 5.65 2.01
N ARG A 164 5.62 6.26 1.84
CA ARG A 164 5.21 6.78 0.54
C ARG A 164 5.77 8.18 0.35
N TYR A 165 6.68 8.36 -0.61
CA TYR A 165 7.04 9.69 -1.10
C TYR A 165 5.98 10.15 -2.10
N GLU A 166 5.24 11.20 -1.75
CA GLU A 166 4.36 11.92 -2.69
C GLU A 166 5.07 13.12 -3.31
#